data_AF-A0A1H9PCX4-F1
#
_entry.id   AF-A0A1H9PCX4-F1
#
_cell.length_a   1.000
_cell.length_b   1.000
_cell.length_c   1.000
_cell.angle_alpha   90.00
_cell.angle_beta   90.00
_cell.angle_gamma   90.00
#
_symmetry.space_group_name_H-M   'P 1'
#
loop_
_entity.id
_entity.type
_entity.pdbx_description
1 polymer ?
#
loop_
_entity_poly.entity_id
_entity_poly.type
_entity_poly.pdbx_seq_one_letter_code
_entity_poly.pdbx_strand_id
1 'polypeptide(L)'
;MVNIIWVFLFLTGFIFAAITGNMEAVNEAVFSGAKEAVVICIGLISVLTFWLGIMKIAENAGLLNMVSRLMYPVISKLFPDIPKGHPALGYIVSNMTANMFGLGNAATPMGIKAMKELKKLNNDKDEASRSMITLLAVNTASITLIPTTVIALRIEYDSAAPTEIVMTTILATACSTLGAILIDRYFYYKRMNKGRGIY
;
A
#
# COMPACT_ATOMS: atom_id res chain seq x y z
N MET A 1 -15.15 6.12 -7.62
CA MET A 1 -15.08 4.70 -8.02
C MET A 1 -15.38 3.76 -6.85
N VAL A 2 -14.67 3.84 -5.72
CA VAL A 2 -14.94 2.97 -4.55
C VAL A 2 -16.34 3.16 -3.95
N ASN A 3 -16.85 4.39 -3.86
CA ASN A 3 -18.21 4.66 -3.35
C ASN A 3 -19.31 3.95 -4.16
N ILE A 4 -19.14 3.83 -5.48
CA ILE A 4 -20.11 3.16 -6.35
C ILE A 4 -20.08 1.65 -6.09
N ILE A 5 -18.89 1.08 -5.88
CA ILE A 5 -18.73 -0.35 -5.55
C ILE A 5 -19.44 -0.66 -4.22
N TRP A 6 -19.25 0.18 -3.19
CA TRP A 6 -19.94 0.02 -1.91
C TRP A 6 -21.44 0.11 -2.04
N VAL A 7 -21.94 1.13 -2.73
CA VAL A 7 -23.38 1.30 -2.97
C VAL A 7 -23.96 0.09 -3.71
N PHE A 8 -23.25 -0.42 -4.72
CA PHE A 8 -23.66 -1.63 -5.43
C PHE A 8 -23.70 -2.87 -4.52
N LEU A 9 -22.67 -3.10 -3.70
CA LEU A 9 -22.63 -4.22 -2.75
C LEU A 9 -23.76 -4.13 -1.72
N PHE A 10 -24.01 -2.94 -1.16
CA PHE A 10 -25.11 -2.73 -0.22
C PHE A 10 -26.46 -2.95 -0.90
N LEU A 11 -26.71 -2.34 -2.06
CA LEU A 11 -27.97 -2.47 -2.78
C LEU A 11 -28.27 -3.92 -3.18
N THR A 12 -27.28 -4.64 -3.71
CA THR A 12 -27.46 -6.05 -4.08
C THR A 12 -27.73 -6.93 -2.87
N GLY A 13 -27.05 -6.70 -1.74
CA GLY A 13 -27.33 -7.38 -0.48
C GLY A 13 -28.73 -7.10 0.07
N PHE A 14 -29.16 -5.83 0.05
CA PHE A 14 -30.51 -5.42 0.46
C PHE A 14 -31.60 -6.04 -0.42
N ILE A 15 -31.43 -6.00 -1.75
CA ILE A 15 -32.39 -6.60 -2.70
C ILE A 15 -32.47 -8.11 -2.48
N PHE A 16 -31.33 -8.79 -2.33
CA PHE A 16 -31.29 -10.23 -2.09
C PHE A 16 -32.04 -10.60 -0.80
N ALA A 17 -31.76 -9.90 0.30
CA ALA A 17 -32.43 -10.12 1.57
C ALA A 17 -33.94 -9.82 1.51
N ALA A 18 -34.36 -8.85 0.70
CA ALA A 18 -35.77 -8.52 0.51
C ALA A 18 -36.50 -9.64 -0.24
N ILE A 19 -35.86 -10.23 -1.26
CA ILE A 19 -36.42 -11.36 -2.02
C ILE A 19 -36.47 -12.63 -1.16
N THR A 20 -35.46 -12.90 -0.32
CA THR A 20 -35.42 -14.08 0.56
C THR A 20 -36.19 -13.91 1.87
N GLY A 21 -36.77 -12.73 2.12
CA GLY A 21 -37.50 -12.43 3.36
C GLY A 21 -36.62 -12.28 4.62
N ASN A 22 -35.31 -12.15 4.46
CA ASN A 22 -34.34 -12.13 5.56
C ASN A 22 -33.88 -10.69 5.89
N MET A 23 -34.82 -9.74 5.94
CA MET A 23 -34.53 -8.33 6.15
C MET A 23 -34.07 -8.01 7.59
N GLU A 24 -34.47 -8.84 8.54
CA GLU A 24 -34.06 -8.75 9.93
C GLU A 24 -32.55 -8.95 10.08
N ALA A 25 -31.97 -9.93 9.37
CA ALA A 25 -30.52 -10.15 9.38
C ALA A 25 -29.72 -8.96 8.82
N VAL A 26 -30.27 -8.24 7.82
CA VAL A 26 -29.61 -7.03 7.30
C VAL A 26 -29.62 -5.92 8.35
N ASN A 27 -30.75 -5.71 9.02
CA ASN A 27 -30.87 -4.71 10.07
C ASN A 27 -29.92 -5.01 11.24
N GLU A 28 -29.90 -6.26 11.70
CA GLU A 28 -28.98 -6.71 12.75
C GLU A 28 -27.51 -6.52 12.36
N ALA A 29 -27.13 -6.92 11.14
CA ALA A 29 -25.77 -6.77 10.64
C ALA A 29 -25.31 -5.30 10.60
N VAL A 30 -26.20 -4.36 10.24
CA VAL A 30 -25.88 -2.92 10.24
C VAL A 30 -25.57 -2.43 11.65
N PHE A 31 -26.38 -2.78 12.64
CA PHE A 31 -26.16 -2.36 14.02
C PHE A 31 -24.96 -3.06 14.69
N SER A 32 -24.80 -4.37 14.47
CA SER A 32 -23.64 -5.12 14.98
C SER A 32 -22.35 -4.58 14.39
N GLY A 33 -22.30 -4.39 13.07
CA GLY A 33 -21.14 -3.83 12.37
C GLY A 33 -20.77 -2.43 12.86
N ALA A 34 -21.78 -1.58 13.14
CA ALA A 34 -21.53 -0.25 13.73
C ALA A 34 -20.91 -0.34 15.13
N LYS A 35 -21.39 -1.27 15.97
CA LYS A 35 -20.84 -1.49 17.32
C LYS A 35 -19.42 -2.07 17.27
N GLU A 36 -19.21 -3.10 16.46
CA GLU A 36 -17.90 -3.73 16.26
C GLU A 36 -16.87 -2.72 15.75
N ALA A 37 -17.25 -1.87 14.78
CA ALA A 37 -16.37 -0.82 14.28
C ALA A 37 -15.85 0.09 15.40
N VAL A 38 -16.71 0.49 16.34
CA VAL A 38 -16.31 1.32 17.50
C VAL A 38 -15.35 0.56 18.43
N VAL A 39 -15.66 -0.70 18.75
CA VAL A 39 -14.83 -1.55 19.61
C VAL A 39 -13.44 -1.70 19.01
N ILE A 40 -13.37 -2.13 17.73
CA ILE A 40 -12.12 -2.29 16.99
C ILE A 40 -11.33 -0.98 16.96
N CYS A 41 -11.99 0.16 16.69
CA CYS A 41 -11.31 1.45 16.67
C CYS A 41 -10.69 1.77 18.04
N ILE A 42 -11.41 1.57 19.15
CA ILE A 42 -10.90 1.84 20.50
C ILE A 42 -9.73 0.91 20.84
N GLY A 43 -9.84 -0.39 20.55
CA GLY A 43 -8.79 -1.37 20.78
C GLY A 43 -7.52 -1.06 20.00
N LEU A 44 -7.67 -0.75 18.71
CA LEU A 44 -6.56 -0.40 17.82
C LEU A 44 -5.85 0.89 18.21
N ILE A 45 -6.49 1.88 18.86
CA ILE A 45 -5.83 3.15 19.25
C ILE A 45 -4.57 2.88 20.06
N SER A 46 -4.65 2.04 21.10
CA SER A 46 -3.53 1.79 22.02
C SER A 46 -2.34 1.15 21.29
N VAL A 47 -2.60 0.06 20.57
CA VAL A 47 -1.59 -0.74 19.88
C VAL A 47 -0.98 0.03 18.72
N LEU A 48 -1.78 0.70 17.90
CA LEU A 48 -1.28 1.52 16.80
C LEU A 48 -0.47 2.71 17.30
N THR A 49 -0.90 3.38 18.37
CA THR A 49 -0.14 4.51 18.96
C THR A 49 1.24 4.06 19.43
N PHE A 50 1.31 2.90 20.09
CA PHE A 50 2.58 2.32 20.52
C PHE A 50 3.51 2.00 19.34
N TRP A 51 3.02 1.25 18.35
CA TRP A 51 3.84 0.85 17.20
C TRP A 51 4.25 2.03 16.32
N LEU A 52 3.34 2.96 16.05
CA LEU A 52 3.65 4.17 15.30
C LEU A 52 4.63 5.07 16.08
N GLY A 53 4.55 5.11 17.40
CA GLY A 53 5.50 5.79 18.27
C GLY A 53 6.92 5.22 18.15
N ILE A 54 7.08 3.90 18.25
CA ILE A 54 8.38 3.23 18.04
C ILE A 54 8.92 3.53 16.65
N MET A 55 8.08 3.44 15.62
CA MET A 55 8.51 3.75 14.25
C MET A 55 8.90 5.23 14.09
N LYS A 56 8.24 6.14 14.80
CA LYS A 56 8.61 7.56 14.80
C LYS A 56 9.97 7.79 15.47
N ILE A 57 10.27 7.06 16.54
CA ILE A 57 11.60 7.07 17.18
C ILE A 57 12.64 6.54 16.19
N ALA A 58 12.37 5.44 15.48
CA ALA A 58 13.28 4.88 14.48
C ALA A 58 13.52 5.83 13.29
N GLU A 59 12.49 6.55 12.85
CA GLU A 59 12.61 7.62 11.85
C GLU A 59 13.53 8.74 12.35
N ASN A 60 13.29 9.24 13.57
CA ASN A 60 14.10 10.30 14.18
C ASN A 60 15.55 9.85 14.45
N ALA A 61 15.76 8.58 14.77
CA ALA A 61 17.09 7.97 14.93
C ALA A 61 17.82 7.78 13.60
N GLY A 62 17.19 8.09 12.47
CA GLY A 62 17.79 8.03 11.14
C GLY A 62 17.77 6.63 10.50
N LEU A 63 17.07 5.66 11.08
CA LEU A 63 16.95 4.31 10.51
C LEU A 63 16.32 4.37 9.11
N LEU A 64 15.26 5.16 8.96
CA LEU A 64 14.60 5.35 7.66
C LEU A 64 15.55 6.00 6.63
N ASN A 65 16.40 6.93 7.05
CA ASN A 65 17.40 7.54 6.17
C ASN A 65 18.47 6.54 5.74
N MET A 66 18.90 5.67 6.65
CA MET A 66 19.84 4.59 6.36
C MET A 66 19.26 3.61 5.34
N VAL A 67 18.04 3.12 5.57
CA VAL A 67 17.36 2.19 4.64
C VAL A 67 17.08 2.86 3.30
N SER A 68 16.68 4.13 3.31
CA SER A 68 16.48 4.91 2.08
C SER A 68 17.75 4.98 1.23
N ARG A 69 18.92 5.20 1.84
CA ARG A 69 20.22 5.18 1.14
C ARG A 69 20.55 3.79 0.59
N LEU A 70 20.23 2.73 1.34
CA LEU A 70 20.43 1.34 0.90
C LEU A 70 19.50 0.96 -0.28
N MET A 71 18.27 1.49 -0.29
CA MET A 71 17.27 1.24 -1.33
C MET A 71 17.48 2.09 -2.57
N TYR A 72 18.11 3.26 -2.46
CA TYR A 72 18.41 4.15 -3.59
C TYR A 72 19.02 3.46 -4.83
N PRO A 73 20.05 2.60 -4.74
CA PRO A 73 20.60 1.91 -5.91
C PRO A 73 19.61 0.93 -6.55
N VAL A 74 18.75 0.29 -5.77
CA VAL A 74 17.71 -0.63 -6.29
C VAL A 74 16.63 0.17 -7.00
N ILE A 75 16.16 1.25 -6.37
CA ILE A 75 15.10 2.11 -6.89
C ILE A 75 15.56 2.86 -8.14
N SER A 76 16.78 3.40 -8.17
CA SER A 76 17.31 4.07 -9.38
C SER A 76 17.41 3.11 -10.58
N LYS A 77 17.72 1.83 -10.36
CA LYS A 77 17.64 0.79 -11.41
C LYS A 77 16.21 0.43 -11.79
N LEU A 78 15.28 0.53 -10.84
CA LEU A 78 13.85 0.29 -11.08
C LEU A 78 13.21 1.42 -11.92
N PHE A 79 13.72 2.65 -11.81
CA PHE A 79 13.21 3.83 -12.50
C PHE A 79 14.27 4.50 -13.39
N PRO A 80 14.73 3.85 -14.47
CA PRO A 80 15.80 4.39 -15.32
C PRO A 80 15.37 5.63 -16.12
N ASP A 81 14.07 5.88 -16.27
CA ASP A 81 13.54 7.02 -17.03
C ASP A 81 13.58 8.33 -16.21
N ILE A 82 13.91 8.26 -14.92
CA ILE A 82 13.97 9.44 -14.05
C ILE A 82 15.42 9.99 -14.04
N PRO A 83 15.62 11.29 -14.31
CA PRO A 83 16.95 11.90 -14.25
C PRO A 83 17.60 11.74 -12.87
N LYS A 84 18.91 11.50 -12.85
CA LYS A 84 19.67 11.42 -11.58
C LYS A 84 19.54 12.74 -10.82
N GLY A 85 19.22 12.65 -9.53
CA GLY A 85 19.02 13.83 -8.67
C GLY A 85 17.62 14.46 -8.75
N HIS A 86 16.71 13.95 -9.59
CA HIS A 86 15.34 14.47 -9.64
C HIS A 86 14.59 14.18 -8.31
N PRO A 87 13.79 15.12 -7.77
CA PRO A 87 13.07 14.96 -6.50
C PRO A 87 12.11 13.76 -6.48
N ALA A 88 11.60 13.34 -7.64
CA ALA A 88 10.77 12.14 -7.79
C ALA A 88 11.42 10.89 -7.16
N LEU A 89 12.73 10.68 -7.35
CA LEU A 89 13.42 9.53 -6.75
C LEU A 89 13.40 9.59 -5.22
N GLY A 90 13.61 10.78 -4.65
CA GLY A 90 13.54 10.97 -3.20
C GLY A 90 12.17 10.62 -2.64
N TYR A 91 11.09 11.09 -3.27
CA TYR A 91 9.73 10.75 -2.84
C TYR A 91 9.39 9.27 -3.01
N ILE A 92 9.85 8.62 -4.09
CA ILE A 92 9.67 7.17 -4.29
C ILE A 92 10.38 6.39 -3.19
N VAL A 93 11.64 6.72 -2.91
CA VAL A 93 12.43 6.07 -1.86
C VAL A 93 11.74 6.23 -0.50
N SER A 94 11.32 7.44 -0.15
CA SER A 94 10.62 7.70 1.12
C SER A 94 9.29 6.95 1.21
N ASN A 95 8.51 6.89 0.13
CA ASN A 95 7.26 6.15 0.07
C ASN A 95 7.46 4.65 0.27
N MET A 96 8.41 4.04 -0.46
CA MET A 96 8.70 2.61 -0.35
C MET A 96 9.26 2.24 1.02
N THR A 97 10.19 3.03 1.55
CA THR A 97 10.73 2.83 2.90
C THR A 97 9.62 2.94 3.96
N ALA A 98 8.74 3.94 3.88
CA ALA A 98 7.63 4.08 4.81
C ALA A 98 6.67 2.88 4.74
N ASN A 99 6.34 2.39 3.54
CA ASN A 99 5.53 1.17 3.38
C ASN A 99 6.22 -0.06 3.99
N MET A 100 7.54 -0.24 3.80
CA MET A 100 8.29 -1.37 4.37
C MET A 100 8.21 -1.42 5.90
N PHE A 101 8.15 -0.26 6.56
CA PHE A 101 8.01 -0.15 8.01
C PHE A 101 6.55 -0.08 8.50
N GLY A 102 5.56 -0.25 7.61
CA GLY A 102 4.15 -0.19 7.99
C GLY A 102 3.66 1.23 8.33
N LEU A 103 4.40 2.28 7.95
CA LEU A 103 4.06 3.68 8.15
C LEU A 103 3.12 4.20 7.04
N GLY A 104 1.99 3.52 6.80
CA GLY A 104 1.08 3.81 5.68
C GLY A 104 0.58 5.28 5.62
N ASN A 105 0.39 5.90 6.79
CA ASN A 105 0.00 7.31 6.92
C ASN A 105 1.08 8.28 6.41
N ALA A 106 2.35 7.92 6.53
CA ALA A 106 3.46 8.70 5.97
C ALA A 106 3.77 8.30 4.52
N ALA A 107 3.54 7.04 4.16
CA ALA A 107 3.82 6.52 2.83
C ALA A 107 2.88 7.11 1.76
N THR A 108 1.58 7.19 2.04
CA THR A 108 0.57 7.70 1.09
C THR A 108 0.84 9.12 0.60
N PRO A 109 1.07 10.14 1.46
CA PRO A 109 1.37 11.49 0.98
C PRO A 109 2.69 11.57 0.19
N MET A 110 3.69 10.75 0.53
CA MET A 110 4.93 10.66 -0.25
C MET A 110 4.69 10.04 -1.63
N GLY A 111 3.85 8.99 -1.71
CA GLY A 111 3.47 8.35 -2.97
C GLY A 111 2.71 9.31 -3.89
N ILE A 112 1.79 10.11 -3.33
CA ILE A 112 1.08 11.15 -4.11
C ILE A 112 2.06 12.22 -4.63
N LYS A 113 3.02 12.68 -3.81
CA LYS A 113 4.06 13.62 -4.26
C LYS A 113 4.93 13.00 -5.36
N ALA A 114 5.34 11.75 -5.21
CA ALA A 114 6.07 11.02 -6.25
C ALA A 114 5.26 10.96 -7.56
N MET A 115 3.98 10.59 -7.51
CA MET A 115 3.11 10.55 -8.69
C MET A 115 2.95 11.92 -9.37
N LYS A 116 2.85 13.01 -8.60
CA LYS A 116 2.81 14.37 -9.15
C LYS A 116 4.11 14.74 -9.88
N GLU A 117 5.26 14.43 -9.29
CA GLU A 117 6.56 14.68 -9.93
C GLU A 117 6.77 13.79 -11.18
N LEU A 118 6.31 12.54 -11.15
CA LEU A 118 6.32 11.67 -12.32
C LEU A 118 5.37 12.16 -13.42
N LYS A 119 4.22 12.74 -13.06
CA LYS A 119 3.29 13.33 -14.02
C LYS A 119 3.88 14.56 -14.70
N LYS A 120 4.59 15.42 -13.96
CA LYS A 120 5.35 16.54 -14.55
C LYS A 120 6.41 16.06 -15.55
N LEU A 121 7.17 15.02 -15.18
CA LEU A 121 8.14 14.39 -16.09
C LEU A 121 7.48 13.77 -17.34
N ASN A 122 6.20 13.42 -17.24
CA ASN A 122 5.38 12.91 -18.34
C ASN A 122 4.68 14.04 -19.13
N ASN A 123 5.09 15.29 -18.97
CA ASN A 123 4.48 16.47 -19.61
C ASN A 123 2.97 16.60 -19.31
N ASP A 124 2.55 16.24 -18.10
CA ASP A 124 1.17 16.32 -17.63
C ASP A 124 0.12 15.57 -18.48
N LYS A 125 0.56 14.62 -19.31
CA LYS A 125 -0.32 13.74 -20.08
C LYS A 125 -1.27 12.97 -19.17
N ASP A 126 -2.48 12.70 -19.69
CA ASP A 126 -3.47 11.88 -18.99
C ASP A 126 -3.11 10.39 -18.99
N GLU A 127 -2.32 9.94 -19.97
CA GLU A 127 -1.80 8.58 -20.02
C GLU A 127 -0.68 8.38 -19.01
N ALA A 128 -0.74 7.30 -18.23
CA ALA A 128 0.29 6.99 -17.24
C ALA A 128 1.64 6.67 -17.90
N SER A 129 2.70 7.35 -17.47
CA SER A 129 4.07 7.00 -17.85
C SER A 129 4.45 5.63 -17.29
N ARG A 130 5.50 5.03 -17.85
CA ARG A 130 6.05 3.78 -17.32
C ARG A 130 6.38 3.90 -15.83
N SER A 131 7.10 4.95 -15.44
CA SER A 131 7.48 5.16 -14.04
C SER A 131 6.26 5.26 -13.12
N MET A 132 5.14 5.85 -13.59
CA MET A 132 3.90 5.86 -12.81
C MET A 132 3.30 4.46 -12.64
N ILE A 133 3.30 3.65 -13.70
CA ILE A 133 2.84 2.25 -13.67
C ILE A 133 3.72 1.42 -12.72
N THR A 134 5.04 1.52 -12.84
CA THR A 134 5.98 0.80 -11.98
C THR A 134 5.80 1.19 -10.52
N LEU A 135 5.65 2.48 -10.22
CA LEU A 135 5.41 2.96 -8.85
C LEU A 135 4.13 2.40 -8.26
N LEU A 136 3.05 2.35 -9.04
CA LEU A 136 1.77 1.77 -8.63
C LEU A 136 1.89 0.26 -8.37
N ALA A 137 2.52 -0.47 -9.29
CA ALA A 137 2.70 -1.91 -9.18
C ALA A 137 3.50 -2.28 -7.92
N VAL A 138 4.62 -1.59 -7.68
CA VAL A 138 5.42 -1.89 -6.50
C VAL A 138 4.76 -1.41 -5.22
N ASN A 139 4.06 -0.25 -5.21
CA ASN A 139 3.29 0.16 -4.03
C ASN A 139 2.25 -0.90 -3.63
N THR A 140 1.55 -1.46 -4.61
CA THR A 140 0.52 -2.49 -4.40
C THR A 140 1.13 -3.79 -3.88
N ALA A 141 2.30 -4.18 -4.37
CA ALA A 141 2.97 -5.42 -3.99
C ALA A 141 3.91 -5.29 -2.77
N SER A 142 4.13 -4.06 -2.28
CA SER A 142 5.23 -3.66 -1.39
C SER A 142 5.55 -4.68 -0.30
N ILE A 143 6.86 -4.95 -0.15
CA ILE A 143 7.39 -5.68 1.00
C ILE A 143 6.99 -4.92 2.26
N THR A 144 6.37 -5.62 3.21
CA THR A 144 6.07 -5.09 4.55
C THR A 144 6.84 -5.90 5.57
N LEU A 145 7.83 -5.29 6.21
CA LEU A 145 8.68 -5.96 7.21
C LEU A 145 7.93 -6.14 8.53
N ILE A 146 7.16 -5.14 8.93
CA ILE A 146 6.42 -5.13 10.19
C ILE A 146 4.95 -4.82 9.88
N PRO A 147 4.07 -5.83 9.80
CA PRO A 147 2.65 -5.64 9.52
C PRO A 147 1.90 -5.20 10.79
N THR A 148 2.21 -4.00 11.29
CA THR A 148 1.70 -3.45 12.56
C THR A 148 0.18 -3.48 12.65
N THR A 149 -0.54 -3.11 11.59
CA THR A 149 -2.00 -3.15 11.55
C THR A 149 -2.56 -4.56 11.69
N VAL A 150 -1.97 -5.55 11.03
CA VAL A 150 -2.45 -6.94 11.10
C VAL A 150 -2.14 -7.54 12.46
N ILE A 151 -0.98 -7.23 13.04
CA ILE A 151 -0.65 -7.61 14.42
C ILE A 151 -1.66 -7.00 15.40
N ALA A 152 -2.01 -5.72 15.23
CA ALA A 152 -2.98 -5.03 16.08
C ALA A 152 -4.38 -5.65 15.98
N LEU A 153 -4.84 -5.98 14.78
CA LEU A 153 -6.10 -6.71 14.59
C LEU A 153 -6.05 -8.09 15.24
N ARG A 154 -4.94 -8.82 15.13
CA ARG A 154 -4.79 -10.12 15.77
C ARG A 154 -4.84 -10.03 17.30
N ILE A 155 -4.26 -8.98 17.89
CA ILE A 155 -4.38 -8.72 19.33
C ILE A 155 -5.83 -8.44 19.70
N GLU A 156 -6.53 -7.61 18.93
CA GLU A 156 -7.93 -7.25 19.17
C GLU A 156 -8.88 -8.45 19.13
N TYR A 157 -8.57 -9.44 18.30
CA TYR A 157 -9.33 -10.70 18.18
C TYR A 157 -8.71 -11.85 19.01
N ASP A 158 -7.99 -11.54 20.09
CA ASP A 158 -7.45 -12.50 21.07
C ASP A 158 -6.60 -13.64 20.46
N SER A 159 -5.86 -13.35 19.38
CA SER A 159 -4.94 -14.32 18.77
C SER A 159 -3.87 -14.77 19.76
N ALA A 160 -3.71 -16.08 19.95
CA ALA A 160 -2.69 -16.67 20.83
C ALA A 160 -1.25 -16.24 20.49
N ALA A 161 -0.93 -16.09 19.20
CA ALA A 161 0.36 -15.61 18.73
C ALA A 161 0.20 -14.50 17.66
N PRO A 162 0.03 -13.22 18.06
CA PRO A 162 -0.23 -12.14 17.12
C PRO A 162 0.91 -11.84 16.15
N THR A 163 2.15 -12.15 16.53
CA THR A 163 3.38 -11.83 15.79
C THR A 163 3.87 -12.96 14.88
N GLU A 164 3.28 -14.16 14.92
CA GLU A 164 3.73 -15.31 14.11
C GLU A 164 3.64 -15.02 12.60
N ILE A 165 2.73 -14.12 12.20
CA ILE A 165 2.50 -13.74 10.82
C ILE A 165 3.63 -12.90 10.21
N VAL A 166 4.56 -12.40 11.01
CA VAL A 166 5.60 -11.47 10.52
C VAL A 166 6.43 -12.15 9.42
N MET A 167 6.93 -13.37 9.68
CA MET A 167 7.77 -14.09 8.74
C MET A 167 7.01 -14.51 7.48
N THR A 168 5.77 -14.99 7.63
CA THR A 168 4.93 -15.38 6.49
C THR A 168 4.54 -14.18 5.64
N THR A 169 4.29 -13.01 6.26
CA THR A 169 4.02 -11.75 5.57
C THR A 169 5.23 -11.26 4.77
N ILE A 170 6.43 -11.31 5.36
CA ILE A 170 7.66 -10.93 4.66
C ILE A 170 7.85 -11.80 3.42
N LEU A 171 7.70 -13.13 3.56
CA LEU A 171 7.85 -14.06 2.44
C LEU A 171 6.78 -13.84 1.36
N ALA A 172 5.51 -13.71 1.75
CA ALA A 172 4.41 -13.49 0.82
C ALA A 172 4.58 -12.16 0.05
N THR A 173 4.93 -11.08 0.75
CA THR A 173 5.12 -9.75 0.13
C THR A 173 6.40 -9.68 -0.69
N ALA A 174 7.46 -10.42 -0.32
CA ALA A 174 8.64 -10.57 -1.15
C ALA A 174 8.31 -11.29 -2.47
N CYS A 175 7.57 -12.40 -2.42
CA CYS A 175 7.10 -13.10 -3.62
C CYS A 175 6.22 -12.20 -4.50
N SER A 176 5.29 -11.47 -3.90
CA SER A 176 4.43 -10.52 -4.60
C SER A 176 5.23 -9.40 -5.27
N THR A 177 6.17 -8.78 -4.53
CA THR A 177 7.04 -7.72 -5.05
C THR A 177 7.91 -8.22 -6.18
N LEU A 178 8.50 -9.41 -6.05
CA LEU A 178 9.28 -10.04 -7.12
C LEU A 178 8.43 -10.29 -8.36
N GLY A 179 7.24 -10.86 -8.20
CA GLY A 179 6.29 -11.06 -9.30
C GLY A 179 5.92 -9.75 -10.00
N ALA A 180 5.60 -8.70 -9.23
CA ALA A 180 5.29 -7.38 -9.75
C ALA A 180 6.45 -6.78 -10.56
N ILE A 181 7.68 -6.84 -10.04
CA ILE A 181 8.87 -6.34 -10.73
C ILE A 181 9.15 -7.15 -12.00
N LEU A 182 9.04 -8.48 -11.95
CA LEU A 182 9.28 -9.33 -13.12
C LEU A 182 8.27 -9.06 -14.24
N ILE A 183 6.98 -8.92 -13.90
CA ILE A 183 5.92 -8.60 -14.85
C ILE A 183 6.14 -7.20 -15.44
N ASP A 184 6.40 -6.20 -14.60
CA ASP A 184 6.71 -4.82 -15.03
C ASP A 184 7.89 -4.82 -16.03
N ARG A 185 8.96 -5.55 -15.71
CA ARG A 185 10.15 -5.65 -16.56
C ARG A 185 9.90 -6.40 -17.86
N TYR A 186 9.13 -7.48 -17.82
CA TYR A 186 8.73 -8.21 -19.02
C TYR A 186 7.96 -7.30 -20.00
N PHE A 187 6.98 -6.55 -19.52
CA PHE A 187 6.21 -5.62 -20.35
C PHE A 187 7.03 -4.43 -20.85
N TYR A 188 8.00 -3.98 -20.05
CA TYR A 188 8.97 -2.95 -20.47
C TYR A 188 9.80 -3.40 -21.69
N TYR A 189 10.50 -4.54 -21.60
CA TYR A 189 11.33 -5.03 -22.70
C TYR A 189 10.50 -5.36 -23.95
N LYS A 190 9.28 -5.89 -23.76
CA LYS A 190 8.36 -6.15 -24.87
C LYS A 190 7.91 -4.88 -25.60
N ARG A 191 7.75 -3.75 -24.89
CA ARG A 191 7.45 -2.44 -25.51
C ARG A 191 8.65 -1.87 -26.24
N MET A 192 9.86 -1.97 -25.69
CA MET A 192 11.08 -1.50 -26.34
C MET A 192 11.35 -2.25 -27.65
N ASN A 193 11.22 -3.59 -27.66
CA ASN A 193 11.46 -4.40 -28.86
C ASN A 193 10.44 -4.15 -29.99
N LYS A 194 9.29 -3.53 -29.68
CA LYS A 194 8.28 -3.14 -30.69
C LYS A 194 8.44 -1.71 -31.23
N GLY A 195 9.54 -1.02 -30.93
CA GLY A 195 9.82 0.32 -31.45
C GLY A 195 8.89 1.42 -30.95
N ARG A 196 8.10 1.16 -29.91
CA ARG A 196 7.18 2.15 -29.28
C ARG A 196 7.85 2.90 -28.11
N GLY A 197 9.18 2.96 -28.10
CA GLY A 197 9.94 3.60 -27.04
C GLY A 197 10.08 5.10 -27.32
N ILE A 198 9.78 5.91 -26.30
CA ILE A 198 9.92 7.37 -26.20
C ILE A 198 8.64 8.14 -26.56
N TYR A 199 7.88 8.48 -25.51
CA TYR A 199 6.94 9.60 -25.44
C TYR A 199 7.09 10.30 -24.09
#